data_AF-A0A3C0R916-F1
#
_entry.id   AF-A0A3C0R916-F1
#
_cell.length_a   1.000
_cell.length_b   1.000
_cell.length_c   1.000
_cell.angle_alpha   90.00
_cell.angle_beta   90.00
_cell.angle_gamma   90.00
#
_symmetry.space_group_name_H-M   'P 1'
#
loop_
_entity.id
_entity.type
_entity.pdbx_description
1 polymer ?
#
loop_
_entity_poly.entity_id
_entity_poly.type
_entity_poly.pdbx_seq_one_letter_code
_entity_poly.pdbx_strand_id
1 'polypeptide(L)' 'MEVKIEESWKQALQAAFHKPWFLQIVTHLKTERASGKTIYPPGQLIFNAFEHTPFNNV' A
#
# COMPACT_ATOMS: atom_id res chain seq x y z
N MET A 1 -1.70 11.34 1.66
CA MET A 1 -1.99 10.27 0.68
C MET A 1 -3.01 9.37 1.31
N GLU A 2 -4.09 9.05 0.61
CA GLU A 2 -5.10 8.12 1.12
C GLU A 2 -4.75 6.70 0.67
N VAL A 3 -4.39 5.84 1.63
CA VAL A 3 -4.13 4.42 1.38
C VAL A 3 -5.46 3.67 1.44
N LYS A 4 -5.79 2.96 0.36
CA LYS A 4 -6.94 2.05 0.29
C LYS A 4 -6.48 0.65 0.70
N ILE A 5 -6.98 0.20 1.83
CA ILE A 5 -6.71 -1.08 2.49
C ILE A 5 -7.87 -1.33 3.47
N GLU A 6 -8.11 -2.59 3.80
CA GLU A 6 -9.06 -3.03 4.84
C GLU A 6 -8.92 -2.21 6.14
N GLU A 7 -10.06 -1.87 6.74
CA GLU A 7 -10.16 -0.84 7.77
C GLU A 7 -9.38 -1.19 9.06
N SER A 8 -9.43 -2.43 9.53
CA SER A 8 -8.69 -2.83 10.74
C SER A 8 -7.18 -2.76 10.53
N TRP A 9 -6.69 -3.12 9.34
CA TRP A 9 -5.29 -2.92 8.95
C TRP A 9 -4.94 -1.45 8.76
N LYS A 10 -5.84 -0.65 8.21
CA LYS A 10 -5.65 0.80 8.04
C LYS A 10 -5.41 1.48 9.37
N GLN A 11 -6.18 1.11 10.39
CA GLN A 11 -6.02 1.62 11.76
C GLN A 11 -4.69 1.19 12.36
N ALA A 12 -4.35 -0.10 12.28
CA ALA A 12 -3.10 -0.64 12.82
C ALA A 12 -1.84 -0.02 12.18
N LEU A 13 -1.89 0.26 10.87
CA LEU A 13 -0.75 0.76 10.09
C LEU A 13 -0.77 2.27 9.85
N GLN A 14 -1.74 3.01 10.42
CA GLN A 14 -1.94 4.44 10.16
C GLN A 14 -0.65 5.25 10.37
N ALA A 15 0.07 4.99 11.46
CA ALA A 15 1.31 5.70 11.77
C ALA A 15 2.42 5.43 10.73
N ALA A 16 2.46 4.22 10.16
CA ALA A 16 3.46 3.82 9.16
C ALA A 16 3.26 4.58 7.83
N PHE A 17 2.01 4.78 7.40
CA PHE A 17 1.69 5.49 6.16
C PHE A 17 2.15 6.95 6.14
N HIS A 18 2.36 7.54 7.33
CA HIS A 18 2.86 8.91 7.49
C HIS A 18 4.38 8.98 7.67
N LYS A 19 5.09 7.85 7.76
CA LYS A 19 6.54 7.86 7.91
C LYS A 19 7.23 8.23 6.59
N PRO A 20 8.38 8.94 6.64
CA PRO A 20 9.11 9.35 5.44
C PRO A 20 9.47 8.18 4.50
N TRP A 21 9.87 7.04 5.06
CA TRP A 21 10.25 5.86 4.28
C TRP A 21 9.08 5.30 3.45
N PHE A 22 7.85 5.33 3.96
CA PHE A 22 6.69 4.82 3.23
C PHE A 22 6.38 5.73 2.04
N LEU A 23 6.46 7.05 2.25
CA LEU A 23 6.30 8.04 1.18
C LEU A 23 7.37 7.90 0.10
N GLN A 24 8.61 7.55 0.49
CA GLN A 24 9.69 7.25 -0.46
C GLN A 24 9.39 6.02 -1.31
N ILE A 25 8.89 4.93 -0.71
CA ILE A 25 8.50 3.72 -1.45
C ILE A 25 7.40 4.05 -2.47
N VAL A 26 6.36 4.77 -2.08
CA VAL A 26 5.28 5.12 -3.01
C VAL A 26 5.77 6.03 -4.12
N THR A 27 6.62 7.00 -3.81
CA THR A 27 7.23 7.88 -4.82
C THR A 27 8.05 7.06 -5.80
N HIS A 28 8.90 6.17 -5.32
CA HIS A 28 9.71 5.30 -6.16
C HIS A 28 8.85 4.44 -7.10
N LEU A 29 7.84 3.74 -6.59
CA LEU A 29 6.95 2.91 -7.41
C LEU A 29 6.20 3.72 -8.48
N LYS A 30 5.79 4.96 -8.16
CA LYS A 30 5.16 5.87 -9.13
C LYS A 30 6.16 6.31 -10.20
N THR A 31 7.37 6.67 -9.82
CA THR A 31 8.44 7.05 -10.75
C THR A 31 8.80 5.90 -11.69
N GLU A 32 8.95 4.69 -11.17
CA GLU A 32 9.27 3.50 -11.97
C GLU A 32 8.14 3.16 -12.96
N ARG A 33 6.88 3.30 -12.53
CA ARG A 33 5.74 3.15 -13.44
C ARG A 33 5.74 4.24 -14.53
N ALA A 34 6.02 5.49 -14.15
CA ALA A 34 6.07 6.61 -15.08
C ALA A 34 7.25 6.53 -16.06
N SER A 35 8.36 5.88 -15.67
CA SER A 35 9.51 5.61 -16.55
C SER A 35 9.29 4.40 -17.48
N GLY A 36 8.08 3.86 -17.53
CA GLY A 36 7.69 2.80 -18.46
C GLY A 36 7.96 1.39 -17.95
N LYS A 37 8.37 1.21 -16.68
CA LYS A 37 8.55 -0.14 -16.12
C LYS A 37 7.21 -0.80 -15.85
N THR A 38 7.10 -2.06 -16.23
CA THR A 38 5.97 -2.91 -15.87
C THR A 38 6.12 -3.37 -14.42
N ILE A 39 5.18 -2.99 -13.56
CA ILE A 39 5.17 -3.33 -12.13
C ILE A 39 3.96 -4.21 -11.86
N TYR A 40 4.20 -5.35 -11.22
CA TYR A 40 3.19 -6.29 -10.77
C TYR A 40 3.15 -6.35 -9.23
N PRO A 41 1.98 -6.65 -8.63
CA PRO A 41 0.66 -6.82 -9.25
C PRO A 41 0.06 -5.46 -9.72
N PRO A 42 -1.10 -5.46 -10.41
CA PRO A 42 -1.86 -4.23 -10.65
C PRO A 42 -2.01 -3.41 -9.38
N GLY A 43 -1.93 -2.07 -9.47
CA GLY A 43 -1.86 -1.20 -8.29
C GLY A 43 -3.01 -1.37 -7.29
N GLN A 44 -4.18 -1.78 -7.77
CA GLN A 44 -5.37 -2.04 -6.96
C GLN A 44 -5.25 -3.29 -6.08
N LEU A 45 -4.36 -4.21 -6.47
CA LEU A 45 -4.15 -5.50 -5.82
C LEU A 45 -2.92 -5.51 -4.89
N ILE A 46 -2.21 -4.38 -4.73
CA ILE A 46 -1.02 -4.29 -3.87
C ILE A 46 -1.33 -4.69 -2.42
N PHE A 47 -2.53 -4.34 -1.94
CA PHE A 47 -2.96 -4.64 -0.57
C PHE A 47 -4.00 -5.77 -0.50
N ASN A 48 -4.14 -6.58 -1.55
CA ASN A 48 -5.23 -7.56 -1.66
C ASN A 48 -5.28 -8.58 -0.51
N ALA A 49 -4.12 -8.97 0.04
CA ALA A 49 -4.08 -9.89 1.18
C ALA A 49 -4.82 -9.34 2.41
N PHE A 50 -4.71 -8.03 2.66
CA PHE A 50 -5.35 -7.36 3.78
C PHE A 50 -6.87 -7.30 3.63
N GLU A 51 -7.38 -7.19 2.39
CA GLU A 51 -8.82 -7.26 2.10
C GLU A 51 -9.43 -8.62 2.47
N HIS A 52 -8.66 -9.70 2.34
CA HIS A 52 -9.15 -11.05 2.61
C HIS A 52 -8.92 -11.53 4.04
N THR A 53 -8.03 -10.87 4.78
CA THR A 53 -7.64 -11.29 6.13
C THR A 53 -7.64 -10.07 7.05
N PRO A 54 -8.79 -9.68 7.62
CA PRO A 54 -8.84 -8.57 8.58
C PRO A 54 -7.88 -8.81 9.75
N PHE A 55 -7.36 -7.74 10.35
CA PHE A 55 -6.31 -7.79 11.39
C PHE A 55 -6.69 -8.68 12.59
N ASN A 56 -7.96 -8.66 12.99
CA ASN A 56 -8.47 -9.45 14.11
C ASN A 56 -8.85 -10.89 13.73
N ASN A 57 -8.62 -11.28 12.47
CA ASN A 57 -8.99 -12.58 11.90
C ASN A 57 -7.82 -13.16 11.09
N VAL A 58 -6.61 -13.04 11.64
CA VAL A 58 -5.35 -13.62 11.13
C VAL A 58 -5.11 -14.98 11.74
#